data_AF-A0A7C1ZTR7-F1
#
_entry.id   AF-A0A7C1ZTR7-F1
#
_cell.length_a   1.000
_cell.length_b   1.000
_cell.length_c   1.000
_cell.angle_alpha   90.00
_cell.angle_beta   90.00
_cell.angle_gamma   90.00
#
_symmetry.space_group_name_H-M   'P 1'
#
loop_
_entity.id
_entity.type
_entity.pdbx_description
1 polymer ?
#
loop_
_entity_poly.entity_id
_entity_poly.type
_entity_poly.pdbx_seq_one_letter_code
_entity_poly.pdbx_strand_id
1 'polypeptide(L)'
;MCGGVYFEYQGNVLRQYFPNPKAVLPIQKKDGSLILLPWGRRQSQIGNLPMGGWARLDSIYGGRWDKFFPKPLKIPVLSFMEKDFEGHPHWYDLNKGQYLQGLLARDNNEQRIYVVTIESALEDSQIHSRWVRVVQNGEPTKNRY
;
A
#
# COMPACT_ATOMS: atom_id res chain seq x y z
N MET A 1 3.73 1.37 -10.99
CA MET A 1 3.49 1.33 -9.52
C MET A 1 2.00 1.37 -9.23
N CYS A 2 1.54 0.58 -8.26
CA CYS A 2 0.13 0.29 -7.96
C CYS A 2 -0.75 1.53 -7.90
N GLY A 3 -1.52 1.78 -8.96
CA GLY A 3 -2.32 2.98 -9.13
C GLY A 3 -3.79 2.83 -8.71
N GLY A 4 -4.25 1.61 -8.40
CA GLY A 4 -5.62 1.37 -7.97
C GLY A 4 -5.81 0.07 -7.19
N VAL A 5 -6.91 -0.02 -6.45
CA VAL A 5 -7.31 -1.22 -5.69
C VAL A 5 -8.83 -1.43 -5.72
N TYR A 6 -9.24 -2.68 -5.55
CA TYR A 6 -10.61 -3.08 -5.21
C TYR A 6 -10.66 -3.69 -3.82
N PHE A 7 -11.67 -3.36 -3.02
CA PHE A 7 -11.87 -4.01 -1.73
C PHE A 7 -13.32 -3.95 -1.28
N GLU A 8 -13.72 -4.89 -0.43
CA GLU A 8 -15.02 -4.86 0.23
C GLU A 8 -14.96 -4.02 1.51
N TYR A 9 -15.98 -3.19 1.70
CA TYR A 9 -16.19 -2.45 2.93
C TYR A 9 -17.69 -2.27 3.18
N GLN A 10 -18.16 -2.73 4.33
CA GLN A 10 -19.57 -2.62 4.73
C GLN A 10 -20.56 -3.14 3.67
N GLY A 11 -20.26 -4.30 3.08
CA GLY A 11 -21.10 -4.94 2.06
C GLY A 11 -21.02 -4.33 0.65
N ASN A 12 -20.18 -3.31 0.44
CA ASN A 12 -19.98 -2.68 -0.85
C ASN A 12 -18.57 -2.95 -1.38
N VAL A 13 -18.44 -3.18 -2.68
CA VAL A 13 -17.13 -3.22 -3.35
C VAL A 13 -16.75 -1.79 -3.73
N LEU A 14 -15.67 -1.29 -3.13
CA LEU A 14 -15.11 0.03 -3.42
C LEU A 14 -13.93 -0.09 -4.38
N ARG A 15 -13.88 0.84 -5.33
CA ARG A 15 -12.76 1.01 -6.26
C ARG A 15 -12.05 2.31 -5.94
N GLN A 16 -10.75 2.24 -5.68
CA GLN A 16 -9.95 3.41 -5.35
C GLN A 16 -8.77 3.54 -6.29
N TYR A 17 -8.45 4.79 -6.65
CA TYR A 17 -7.35 5.13 -7.53
C TYR A 17 -6.46 6.17 -6.88
N PHE A 18 -5.16 5.95 -6.89
CA PHE A 18 -4.21 6.84 -6.23
C PHE A 18 -4.29 8.32 -6.70
N PRO A 19 -4.56 8.65 -7.98
CA PRO A 19 -4.72 10.05 -8.40
C PRO A 19 -5.88 10.78 -7.71
N ASN A 20 -6.91 10.06 -7.22
CA ASN A 20 -7.99 10.68 -6.48
C ASN A 20 -7.48 11.15 -5.09
N PRO A 21 -7.54 12.46 -4.77
CA PRO A 21 -7.03 12.98 -3.50
C PRO A 21 -7.77 12.44 -2.27
N LYS A 22 -8.99 11.92 -2.46
CA LYS A 22 -9.82 11.29 -1.42
C LYS A 22 -9.67 9.77 -1.35
N ALA A 23 -8.79 9.17 -2.14
CA ALA A 23 -8.62 7.71 -2.12
C ALA A 23 -8.09 7.25 -0.75
N VAL A 24 -8.74 6.20 -0.25
CA VAL A 24 -8.45 5.54 1.02
C VAL A 24 -8.14 4.06 0.79
N LEU A 25 -7.51 3.43 1.77
CA LEU A 25 -7.24 1.99 1.78
C LEU A 25 -7.83 1.35 3.05
N PRO A 26 -8.31 0.10 2.96
CA PRO A 26 -8.77 -0.63 4.12
C PRO A 26 -7.59 -1.10 4.97
N ILE A 27 -7.75 -1.05 6.28
CA ILE A 27 -6.87 -1.69 7.25
C ILE A 27 -7.70 -2.63 8.10
N GLN A 28 -7.20 -3.84 8.29
CA GLN A 28 -7.73 -4.75 9.28
C GLN A 28 -7.15 -4.44 10.66
N LYS A 29 -8.02 -4.09 11.62
CA LYS A 29 -7.68 -3.99 13.03
C LYS A 29 -7.52 -5.37 13.66
N LYS A 30 -6.94 -5.42 14.86
CA LYS A 30 -6.74 -6.66 15.64
C LYS A 30 -8.05 -7.37 15.98
N ASP A 31 -9.14 -6.61 16.15
CA ASP A 31 -10.48 -7.12 16.42
C ASP A 31 -11.18 -7.65 15.15
N GLY A 32 -10.50 -7.63 13.99
CA GLY A 32 -11.05 -8.05 12.70
C GLY A 32 -11.85 -6.97 11.98
N SER A 33 -12.18 -5.85 12.62
CA SER A 33 -12.90 -4.76 11.98
C SER A 33 -12.03 -4.04 10.94
N LEU A 34 -12.68 -3.52 9.90
CA LEU A 34 -12.02 -2.71 8.89
C LEU A 34 -12.18 -1.22 9.21
N ILE A 35 -11.10 -0.47 9.01
CA ILE A 35 -11.15 1.00 8.95
C ILE A 35 -10.55 1.47 7.63
N LEU A 36 -10.89 2.69 7.22
CA LEU A 36 -10.33 3.33 6.03
C LEU A 36 -9.40 4.45 6.46
N LEU A 37 -8.17 4.49 5.95
CA LEU A 37 -7.27 5.65 6.10
C LEU A 37 -6.82 6.18 4.73
N PRO A 38 -6.42 7.46 4.64
CA PRO A 38 -5.94 8.06 3.40
C PRO A 38 -4.75 7.32 2.80
N TRP A 39 -4.79 7.13 1.48
CA TRP A 39 -3.71 6.50 0.72
C TRP A 39 -2.65 7.52 0.32
N GLY A 40 -1.50 7.49 0.99
CA GLY A 40 -0.32 8.26 0.63
C GLY A 40 -0.56 9.77 0.58
N ARG A 41 0.44 10.55 0.16
CA ARG A 41 0.32 12.02 0.05
C ARG A 41 0.49 12.50 -1.38
N ARG A 42 -0.38 13.41 -1.81
CA ARG A 42 -0.34 14.07 -3.12
C ARG A 42 0.32 15.43 -3.00
N GLN A 43 0.76 15.97 -4.13
CA GLN A 43 1.51 17.23 -4.17
C GLN A 43 0.68 18.43 -3.71
N SER A 44 -0.60 18.42 -4.02
CA SER A 44 -1.56 19.44 -3.57
C SER A 44 -1.91 19.33 -2.08
N GLN A 45 -1.52 18.26 -1.39
CA GLN A 45 -1.84 18.05 0.02
C GLN A 45 -0.69 18.54 0.89
N ILE A 46 -1.02 19.41 1.84
CA ILE A 46 -0.13 19.84 2.92
C ILE A 46 0.30 18.66 3.79
N GLY A 47 1.41 18.82 4.52
CA GLY A 47 1.96 17.82 5.46
C GLY A 47 3.39 17.39 5.11
N ASN A 48 4.06 16.76 6.06
CA ASN A 48 5.48 16.38 5.94
C ASN A 48 5.69 14.92 5.58
N LEU A 49 4.61 14.12 5.54
CA LEU A 49 4.69 12.72 5.17
C LEU A 49 5.26 12.54 3.75
N PRO A 50 5.87 11.39 3.42
CA PRO A 50 6.47 11.18 2.10
C PRO A 50 5.46 11.33 0.96
N MET A 51 5.94 11.91 -0.13
CA MET A 51 5.16 12.05 -1.37
C MET A 51 4.89 10.69 -2.02
N GLY A 52 3.71 10.56 -2.63
CA GLY A 52 3.29 9.35 -3.34
C GLY A 52 2.47 8.39 -2.48
N GLY A 53 2.14 7.25 -3.08
CA GLY A 53 1.32 6.19 -2.48
C GLY A 53 2.09 4.94 -2.06
N TRP A 54 3.42 4.96 -2.17
CA TRP A 54 4.26 3.76 -2.07
C TRP A 54 5.47 3.96 -1.18
N ALA A 55 5.87 2.89 -0.50
CA ALA A 55 7.07 2.85 0.33
C ALA A 55 7.95 1.68 -0.12
N ARG A 56 9.16 1.96 -0.61
CA ARG A 56 10.06 0.87 -1.01
C ARG A 56 10.57 0.12 0.22
N LEU A 57 10.56 -1.20 0.18
CA LEU A 57 10.95 -2.05 1.31
C LEU A 57 12.41 -1.79 1.75
N ASP A 58 13.33 -1.62 0.81
CA ASP A 58 14.73 -1.26 1.08
C ASP A 58 14.86 0.10 1.77
N SER A 59 14.05 1.07 1.37
CA SER A 59 13.99 2.40 1.99
C SER A 59 13.43 2.36 3.41
N ILE A 60 12.52 1.42 3.69
CA ILE A 60 11.99 1.19 5.04
C ILE A 60 13.09 0.59 5.91
N TYR A 61 13.74 -0.49 5.47
CA TYR A 61 14.83 -1.12 6.22
C TYR A 61 16.07 -0.23 6.38
N GLY A 62 16.30 0.70 5.45
CA GLY A 62 17.36 1.71 5.57
C GLY A 62 17.02 2.88 6.51
N GLY A 63 15.95 2.80 7.32
CA GLY A 63 15.61 3.78 8.36
C GLY A 63 15.05 5.12 7.84
N ARG A 64 14.85 5.30 6.53
CA ARG A 64 14.37 6.59 5.96
C ARG A 64 12.96 6.98 6.42
N TRP A 65 12.22 6.00 6.94
CA TRP A 65 10.84 6.18 7.40
C TRP A 65 10.73 6.38 8.91
N ASP A 66 11.79 6.17 9.69
CA ASP A 66 11.76 6.06 11.15
C ASP A 66 11.16 7.29 11.83
N LYS A 67 11.47 8.48 11.31
CA LYS A 67 10.92 9.76 11.77
C LYS A 67 9.39 9.85 11.68
N PHE A 68 8.76 8.96 10.89
CA PHE A 68 7.31 8.88 10.73
C PHE A 68 6.69 7.71 11.51
N PHE A 69 7.43 7.10 12.43
CA PHE A 69 6.99 6.00 13.28
C PHE A 69 6.32 4.87 12.48
N PRO A 70 7.04 4.29 11.49
CA PRO A 70 6.45 3.41 10.51
C PRO A 70 5.96 2.11 11.17
N LYS A 71 4.71 1.72 10.89
CA LYS A 71 4.14 0.46 11.38
C LYS A 71 3.70 -0.40 10.20
N PRO A 72 4.18 -1.65 10.08
CA PRO A 72 3.70 -2.55 9.04
C PRO A 72 2.25 -2.95 9.34
N LEU A 73 1.46 -3.09 8.28
CA LEU A 73 0.09 -3.57 8.35
C LEU A 73 -0.30 -4.35 7.10
N LYS A 74 -1.46 -5.02 7.16
CA LYS A 74 -2.07 -5.72 6.04
C LYS A 74 -3.20 -4.87 5.45
N ILE A 75 -3.22 -4.75 4.13
CA ILE A 75 -4.27 -4.08 3.38
C ILE A 75 -5.11 -5.17 2.70
N PRO A 76 -6.32 -5.49 3.22
CA PRO A 76 -7.19 -6.50 2.64
C PRO A 76 -7.87 -5.93 1.39
N VAL A 77 -7.39 -6.32 0.23
CA VAL A 77 -7.95 -5.95 -1.07
C VAL A 77 -8.27 -7.21 -1.86
N LEU A 78 -9.26 -7.11 -2.74
CA LEU A 78 -9.60 -8.16 -3.70
C LEU A 78 -8.62 -8.18 -4.86
N SER A 79 -8.22 -7.00 -5.36
CA SER A 79 -7.27 -6.86 -6.46
C SER A 79 -6.54 -5.53 -6.39
N PHE A 80 -5.40 -5.44 -7.07
CA PHE A 80 -4.66 -4.19 -7.28
C PHE A 80 -4.36 -3.97 -8.75
N MET A 81 -4.09 -2.72 -9.11
CA MET A 81 -3.82 -2.30 -10.48
C MET A 81 -2.41 -1.76 -10.60
N GLU A 82 -1.58 -2.34 -11.45
CA GLU A 82 -0.30 -1.78 -11.88
C GLU A 82 -0.46 -1.12 -13.26
N LYS A 83 0.39 -0.14 -13.54
CA LYS A 83 0.57 0.36 -14.91
C LYS A 83 1.87 -0.19 -15.46
N ASP A 84 1.84 -0.73 -16.66
CA ASP A 84 3.06 -1.10 -17.38
C ASP A 84 3.85 0.15 -17.84
N PHE A 85 4.96 -0.07 -18.53
CA PHE A 85 5.81 0.99 -19.07
C PHE A 85 5.11 1.88 -20.12
N GLU A 86 4.09 1.37 -20.81
CA GLU A 86 3.26 2.12 -21.76
C GLU A 86 2.13 2.88 -21.06
N GLY A 87 1.93 2.64 -19.76
CA GLY A 87 0.92 3.27 -18.93
C GLY A 87 -0.44 2.55 -18.95
N HIS A 88 -0.54 1.39 -19.60
CA HIS A 88 -1.76 0.60 -19.63
C HIS A 88 -2.02 -0.07 -18.27
N PRO A 89 -3.27 -0.06 -17.78
CA PRO A 89 -3.61 -0.64 -16.49
C PRO A 89 -3.80 -2.16 -16.56
N HIS A 90 -3.08 -2.88 -15.71
CA HIS A 90 -3.23 -4.33 -15.50
C HIS A 90 -3.72 -4.61 -14.09
N TRP A 91 -4.77 -5.41 -13.95
CA TRP A 91 -5.36 -5.78 -12.67
C TRP A 91 -4.94 -7.19 -12.26
N TYR A 92 -4.57 -7.35 -10.98
CA TYR A 92 -4.10 -8.59 -10.40
C TYR A 92 -4.93 -8.92 -9.17
N ASP A 93 -5.59 -10.08 -9.19
CA ASP A 93 -6.42 -10.56 -8.09
C ASP A 93 -5.57 -11.15 -6.96
N LEU A 94 -6.03 -10.93 -5.72
CA LEU A 94 -5.52 -11.57 -4.53
C LEU A 94 -6.41 -12.74 -4.16
N ASN A 95 -5.77 -13.87 -3.88
CA ASN A 95 -6.45 -15.02 -3.33
C ASN A 95 -6.77 -14.82 -1.84
N LYS A 96 -7.73 -15.60 -1.34
CA LYS A 96 -8.08 -15.60 0.08
C LYS A 96 -6.83 -15.85 0.94
N GLY A 97 -6.60 -14.97 1.92
CA GLY A 97 -5.43 -15.02 2.80
C GLY A 97 -4.21 -14.25 2.28
N GLN A 98 -4.26 -13.70 1.07
CA GLN A 98 -3.28 -12.75 0.58
C GLN A 98 -3.68 -11.32 0.95
N TYR A 99 -2.67 -10.48 1.19
CA TYR A 99 -2.84 -9.06 1.48
C TYR A 99 -1.74 -8.27 0.78
N LEU A 100 -1.97 -6.99 0.49
CA LEU A 100 -0.84 -6.11 0.24
C LEU A 100 -0.20 -5.76 1.58
N GLN A 101 1.13 -5.72 1.62
CA GLN A 101 1.80 -5.07 2.76
C GLN A 101 1.61 -3.56 2.65
N GLY A 102 1.06 -2.99 3.71
CA GLY A 102 1.02 -1.55 3.91
C GLY A 102 2.04 -1.09 4.94
N LEU A 103 2.30 0.21 4.92
CA LEU A 103 3.05 0.95 5.93
C LEU A 103 2.18 2.11 6.42
N LEU A 104 1.84 2.10 7.70
CA LEU A 104 1.28 3.27 8.36
C LEU A 104 2.41 4.22 8.71
N ALA A 105 2.32 5.46 8.25
CA ALA A 105 3.21 6.55 8.63
C ALA A 105 2.41 7.66 9.32
N ARG A 106 3.05 8.35 10.27
CA ARG A 106 2.44 9.38 11.10
C ARG A 106 3.32 10.62 11.18
N ASP A 107 2.69 11.78 11.14
CA ASP A 107 3.31 13.08 11.42
C ASP A 107 2.31 13.93 12.21
N ASN A 108 2.59 14.19 13.49
CA ASN A 108 1.63 14.81 14.41
C ASN A 108 0.26 14.09 14.39
N ASN A 109 -0.81 14.80 14.03
CA ASN A 109 -2.18 14.27 13.94
C ASN A 109 -2.48 13.64 12.57
N GLU A 110 -1.55 13.70 11.62
CA GLU A 110 -1.71 13.15 10.28
C GLU A 110 -1.30 11.68 10.24
N GLN A 111 -2.13 10.84 9.61
CA GLN A 111 -1.84 9.43 9.38
C GLN A 111 -2.19 9.04 7.95
N ARG A 112 -1.27 8.32 7.29
CA ARG A 112 -1.46 7.83 5.92
C ARG A 112 -0.91 6.43 5.75
N ILE A 113 -1.51 5.68 4.83
CA ILE A 113 -1.05 4.35 4.43
C ILE A 113 -0.28 4.47 3.12
N TYR A 114 0.83 3.74 3.05
CA TYR A 114 1.63 3.56 1.84
C TYR A 114 1.64 2.08 1.47
N VAL A 115 1.47 1.76 0.19
CA VAL A 115 1.63 0.39 -0.31
C VAL A 115 3.12 0.07 -0.37
N VAL A 116 3.54 -1.02 0.25
CA VAL A 116 4.95 -1.42 0.24
C VAL A 116 5.29 -2.04 -1.12
N THR A 117 6.39 -1.58 -1.70
CA THR A 117 6.91 -2.10 -2.97
C THR A 117 8.28 -2.73 -2.79
N ILE A 118 8.56 -3.75 -3.60
CA ILE A 118 9.86 -4.42 -3.71
C ILE A 118 10.44 -4.21 -5.09
N GLU A 119 11.74 -4.46 -5.24
CA GLU A 119 12.35 -4.59 -6.56
C GLU A 119 11.72 -5.78 -7.28
N SER A 120 11.47 -5.62 -8.58
CA SER A 120 10.89 -6.70 -9.39
C SER A 120 11.92 -7.82 -9.56
N ALA A 121 11.49 -9.08 -9.50
CA ALA A 121 12.34 -10.18 -9.94
C ALA A 121 12.64 -10.02 -11.44
N LEU A 122 13.80 -10.48 -11.92
CA LEU A 122 14.28 -10.27 -13.29
C LEU A 122 13.30 -10.75 -14.39
N GLU A 123 12.41 -11.69 -14.09
CA GLU A 123 11.40 -12.18 -15.04
C GLU A 123 10.22 -11.19 -15.21
N ASP A 124 9.87 -10.44 -14.16
CA ASP A 124 8.78 -9.45 -14.13
C ASP A 124 9.27 -8.03 -14.47
N SER A 125 10.58 -7.83 -14.69
CA SER A 125 11.16 -6.51 -14.98
C SER A 125 10.72 -5.93 -16.32
N GLN A 126 10.09 -6.74 -17.18
CA GLN A 126 9.51 -6.31 -18.45
C GLN A 126 8.21 -5.49 -18.27
N ILE A 127 7.57 -5.53 -17.10
CA ILE A 127 6.33 -4.79 -16.81
C ILE A 127 6.62 -3.51 -15.99
N HIS A 128 7.44 -3.60 -14.93
CA HIS A 128 7.87 -2.44 -14.15
C HIS A 128 9.14 -2.77 -13.33
N SER A 129 9.94 -1.75 -13.00
CA SER A 129 11.11 -1.89 -12.11
C SER A 129 10.78 -2.21 -10.64
N ARG A 130 9.49 -2.25 -10.28
CA ARG A 130 9.01 -2.38 -8.90
C ARG A 130 7.69 -3.12 -8.88
N TRP A 131 7.52 -3.99 -7.90
CA TRP A 131 6.29 -4.75 -7.70
C TRP A 131 5.66 -4.47 -6.33
N VAL A 132 4.35 -4.69 -6.22
CA VAL A 132 3.67 -4.62 -4.93
C VAL A 132 4.08 -5.82 -4.08
N ARG A 133 4.42 -5.58 -2.81
CA ARG A 133 4.71 -6.68 -1.89
C ARG A 133 3.40 -7.31 -1.39
N VAL A 134 3.07 -8.49 -1.92
CA VAL A 134 1.99 -9.34 -1.43
C VAL A 134 2.51 -10.20 -0.27
N VAL A 135 1.70 -10.36 0.78
CA VAL A 135 2.01 -11.17 1.98
C VAL A 135 0.87 -12.14 2.29
N GLN A 136 1.20 -13.22 2.97
CA GLN A 136 0.23 -14.24 3.36
C GLN A 136 -0.26 -14.07 4.80
N ASN A 137 -1.43 -14.63 5.11
CA ASN A 137 -1.88 -14.75 6.49
C ASN A 137 -0.93 -15.67 7.28
N GLY A 138 -0.55 -15.27 8.50
CA GLY A 138 0.45 -16.01 9.29
C GLY A 138 1.92 -15.64 9.03
N GLU A 139 2.26 -14.88 7.98
CA GLU A 139 3.61 -14.30 7.89
C GLU A 139 3.81 -13.26 8.99
N PRO A 140 4.84 -13.39 9.86
CA PRO A 140 5.13 -12.36 10.84
C PRO A 140 5.50 -11.06 10.11
N THR A 141 4.79 -9.97 10.42
CA THR A 141 5.30 -8.64 10.09
C THR A 141 6.60 -8.47 10.87
N LYS A 142 7.74 -8.69 10.21
CA LYS A 142 9.07 -8.61 10.82
C LYS A 142 9.31 -7.18 11.32
N ASN A 143 8.84 -6.90 12.54
CA ASN A 143 9.34 -5.82 13.38
C ASN A 143 10.67 -6.33 13.92
N ARG A 144 11.77 -5.85 13.35
CA ARG A 144 13.05 -5.85 14.07
C ARG A 144 13.37 -4.39 14.38
N TYR A 145 13.09 -4.07 15.64
CA TYR A 145 13.57 -2.99 16.52
C TYR A 145 13.64 -1.59 15.93
#